data_AF-A0A6J1PKK8-F1
#
_entry.id   AF-A0A6J1PKK8-F1
#
_cell.length_a   1.000
_cell.length_b   1.000
_cell.length_c   1.000
_cell.angle_alpha   90.00
_cell.angle_beta   90.00
_cell.angle_gamma   90.00
#
_symmetry.space_group_name_H-M   'P 1'
#
loop_
_entity.id
_entity.type
_entity.pdbx_description
1 polymer ?
#
loop_
_entity_poly.entity_id
_entity_poly.type
_entity_poly.pdbx_seq_one_letter_code
_entity_poly.pdbx_strand_id
1 'polypeptide(L)'
;MMGVVINVEYLRSWNGIFKIIQLVLGTIYVGIIGHEFNNGYIIYPAEVYFLVATCTFYIGTFILFIGYLMSPSAASIIPKTIYEFLYHSVASILLLAASIALMVQIHKQGIILLNYNALLAASICSLLNTILYICNAVIGFGTYGDD
;
A
#
# COMPACT_ATOMS: atom_id res chain seq x y z
N MET A 1 -5.23 -34.78 -7.49
CA MET A 1 -5.84 -33.63 -6.79
C MET A 1 -4.72 -32.70 -6.37
N MET A 2 -4.56 -31.54 -7.03
CA MET A 2 -3.78 -30.45 -6.44
C MET A 2 -4.63 -29.88 -5.31
N GLY A 3 -4.37 -30.32 -4.08
CA GLY A 3 -4.93 -29.66 -2.91
C GLY A 3 -4.35 -28.26 -2.83
N VAL A 4 -5.19 -27.25 -2.67
CA VAL A 4 -4.71 -25.90 -2.35
C VAL A 4 -4.03 -25.99 -0.99
N VAL A 5 -2.70 -25.95 -0.99
CA VAL A 5 -1.90 -25.93 0.24
C VAL A 5 -1.80 -24.48 0.68
N ILE A 6 -2.67 -24.07 1.61
CA ILE A 6 -2.62 -22.73 2.20
C ILE A 6 -1.43 -22.68 3.14
N ASN A 7 -0.50 -21.75 2.90
CA ASN A 7 0.64 -21.55 3.78
C ASN A 7 0.24 -20.77 5.04
N VAL A 8 -0.30 -21.47 6.04
CA VAL A 8 -0.68 -20.87 7.33
C VAL A 8 0.54 -20.36 8.11
N GLU A 9 1.72 -20.96 7.89
CA GLU A 9 2.96 -20.50 8.51
C GLU A 9 3.37 -19.10 8.02
N TYR A 10 3.05 -18.76 6.77
CA TYR A 10 3.26 -17.42 6.24
C TYR A 10 2.41 -16.36 6.95
N LEU A 11 1.15 -16.66 7.28
CA LEU A 11 0.27 -15.74 8.02
C LEU A 11 0.81 -15.42 9.42
N ARG A 12 1.55 -16.36 10.04
CA ARG A 12 2.20 -16.16 11.34
C ARG A 12 3.56 -15.46 11.23
N SER A 13 4.13 -15.37 10.03
CA SER A 13 5.42 -14.72 9.79
C SER A 13 5.30 -13.21 9.91
N TRP A 14 6.40 -12.56 10.34
CA TRP A 14 6.49 -11.10 10.42
C TRP A 14 6.15 -10.42 9.08
N ASN A 15 6.65 -10.94 7.96
CA ASN A 15 6.36 -10.38 6.63
C ASN A 15 4.86 -10.48 6.29
N GLY A 16 4.21 -11.59 6.65
CA GLY A 16 2.77 -11.78 6.45
C GLY A 16 1.95 -10.77 7.24
N ILE A 17 2.27 -10.57 8.52
CA ILE A 17 1.60 -9.60 9.40
C ILE A 17 1.73 -8.17 8.84
N PHE A 18 2.93 -7.77 8.42
CA PHE A 18 3.14 -6.44 7.82
C PHE A 18 2.28 -6.24 6.56
N LYS A 19 2.20 -7.22 5.66
CA LYS A 19 1.37 -7.10 4.44
C LYS A 19 -0.12 -7.07 4.74
N ILE A 20 -0.58 -7.81 5.75
CA ILE A 20 -1.99 -7.75 6.20
C ILE A 20 -2.32 -6.34 6.70
N ILE A 21 -1.47 -5.75 7.54
CA ILE A 21 -1.66 -4.37 8.01
C ILE A 21 -1.65 -3.39 6.83
N GLN A 22 -0.74 -3.57 5.86
CA GLN A 22 -0.69 -2.74 4.66
C GLN A 22 -1.96 -2.84 3.80
N LEU A 23 -2.56 -4.03 3.70
CA LEU A 23 -3.82 -4.25 2.98
C LEU A 23 -5.01 -3.66 3.72
N VAL A 24 -5.05 -3.76 5.04
CA VAL A 24 -6.12 -3.15 5.85
C VAL A 24 -6.09 -1.63 5.71
N LEU A 25 -4.92 -1.01 5.91
CA LEU A 25 -4.74 0.43 5.68
C LEU A 25 -5.06 0.81 4.23
N GLY A 26 -4.59 -0.03 3.29
CA GLY A 26 -4.91 0.01 1.87
C GLY A 26 -6.39 0.20 1.59
N THR A 27 -7.19 -0.69 2.14
CA THR A 27 -8.64 -0.72 1.94
C THR A 27 -9.30 0.55 2.51
N ILE A 28 -8.80 1.05 3.65
CA ILE A 28 -9.34 2.26 4.29
C ILE A 28 -9.11 3.49 3.39
N TYR A 29 -7.87 3.78 2.99
CA TYR A 29 -7.62 4.99 2.20
C TYR A 29 -8.14 4.89 0.76
N VAL A 30 -8.14 3.70 0.13
CA VAL A 30 -8.74 3.48 -1.20
C VAL A 30 -10.26 3.63 -1.13
N GLY A 31 -10.88 3.13 -0.07
CA GLY A 31 -12.32 3.26 0.15
C GLY A 31 -12.75 4.72 0.33
N ILE A 32 -12.01 5.49 1.12
CA ILE A 32 -12.30 6.91 1.33
C ILE A 32 -12.17 7.70 0.03
N ILE A 33 -11.02 7.61 -0.66
CA ILE A 33 -10.82 8.36 -1.91
C ILE A 33 -11.76 7.90 -3.02
N GLY A 34 -12.10 6.60 -3.07
CA GLY A 34 -13.07 6.06 -4.03
C GLY A 34 -14.50 6.57 -3.78
N HIS A 35 -14.91 6.69 -2.52
CA HIS A 35 -16.19 7.29 -2.15
C HIS A 35 -16.26 8.77 -2.54
N GLU A 36 -15.20 9.53 -2.23
CA GLU A 36 -15.11 10.95 -2.61
C GLU A 36 -15.10 11.14 -4.13
N PHE A 37 -14.41 10.26 -4.87
CA PHE A 37 -14.39 10.28 -6.34
C PHE A 37 -15.78 10.03 -6.94
N ASN A 38 -16.55 9.10 -6.36
CA ASN A 38 -17.90 8.79 -6.82
C ASN A 38 -18.91 9.93 -6.56
N ASN A 39 -18.73 10.69 -5.47
CA ASN A 39 -19.62 11.81 -5.12
C ASN A 39 -19.42 13.07 -5.99
N GLY A 40 -18.45 13.07 -6.90
CA GLY A 40 -18.49 13.85 -8.15
C GLY A 40 -18.37 15.37 -8.07
N TYR A 41 -17.99 15.96 -6.94
CA TYR A 41 -18.14 17.41 -6.72
C TYR A 41 -16.87 18.27 -6.91
N ILE A 42 -16.07 17.98 -7.96
CA ILE A 42 -14.78 18.59 -8.36
C ILE A 42 -13.64 17.61 -8.11
N ILE A 43 -13.10 17.07 -9.21
CA ILE A 43 -11.96 16.16 -9.20
C ILE A 43 -10.72 16.99 -9.48
N TYR A 44 -9.83 17.07 -8.49
CA TYR A 44 -8.55 17.70 -8.68
C TYR A 44 -7.47 16.69 -9.13
N PRO A 45 -6.44 17.14 -9.86
CA PRO A 45 -5.40 16.23 -10.35
C PRO A 45 -4.63 15.50 -9.24
N ALA A 46 -4.48 16.09 -8.03
CA ALA A 46 -3.78 15.42 -6.94
C ALA A 46 -4.63 14.30 -6.31
N GLU A 47 -5.96 14.44 -6.26
CA GLU A 47 -6.87 13.38 -5.84
C GLU A 47 -6.85 12.19 -6.81
N VAL A 48 -6.82 12.46 -8.13
CA VAL A 48 -6.69 11.40 -9.15
C VAL A 48 -5.34 10.71 -9.04
N TYR A 49 -4.26 11.47 -8.89
CA TYR A 49 -2.93 10.90 -8.70
C TYR A 49 -2.89 10.02 -7.44
N PHE A 50 -3.48 10.49 -6.34
CA PHE A 50 -3.58 9.71 -5.12
C PHE A 50 -4.39 8.44 -5.31
N LEU A 51 -5.58 8.50 -5.91
CA LEU A 51 -6.42 7.33 -6.22
C LEU A 51 -5.67 6.30 -7.07
N VAL A 52 -5.01 6.74 -8.14
CA VAL A 52 -4.28 5.83 -9.05
C VAL A 52 -3.09 5.18 -8.34
N ALA A 53 -2.28 5.97 -7.62
CA ALA A 53 -1.14 5.45 -6.88
C ALA A 53 -1.58 4.46 -5.80
N THR A 54 -2.56 4.84 -4.97
CA THR A 54 -3.07 4.02 -3.88
C THR A 54 -3.71 2.72 -4.35
N CYS A 55 -4.53 2.75 -5.41
CA CYS A 55 -5.10 1.54 -6.02
C CYS A 55 -4.02 0.63 -6.62
N THR A 56 -3.02 1.19 -7.32
CA THR A 56 -1.96 0.40 -7.95
C THR A 56 -1.17 -0.42 -6.91
N PHE A 57 -0.72 0.22 -5.82
CA PHE A 57 0.04 -0.47 -4.79
C PHE A 57 -0.83 -1.35 -3.89
N TYR A 58 -2.10 -1.01 -3.70
CA TYR A 58 -3.05 -1.90 -3.01
C TYR A 58 -3.22 -3.22 -3.78
N ILE A 59 -3.52 -3.14 -5.08
CA ILE A 59 -3.69 -4.31 -5.94
C ILE A 59 -2.39 -5.09 -6.04
N GLY A 60 -1.25 -4.42 -6.24
CA GLY A 60 0.06 -5.08 -6.28
C GLY A 60 0.37 -5.86 -5.00
N THR A 61 0.12 -5.26 -3.83
CA THR A 61 0.39 -5.90 -2.54
C THR A 61 -0.58 -7.04 -2.26
N PHE A 62 -1.82 -6.93 -2.74
CA PHE A 62 -2.80 -8.01 -2.67
C PHE A 62 -2.39 -9.22 -3.51
N ILE A 63 -1.91 -8.99 -4.74
CA ILE A 63 -1.40 -10.05 -5.61
C ILE A 63 -0.19 -10.73 -4.96
N LEU A 64 0.75 -9.96 -4.41
CA LEU A 64 1.91 -10.52 -3.70
C LEU A 64 1.48 -11.34 -2.50
N PHE A 65 0.55 -10.82 -1.68
CA PHE A 65 0.02 -11.54 -0.52
C PHE A 65 -0.62 -12.88 -0.91
N ILE A 66 -1.45 -12.91 -1.96
CA ILE A 66 -2.04 -14.16 -2.47
C ILE A 66 -0.95 -15.10 -3.02
N GLY A 67 0.05 -14.55 -3.73
CA GLY A 67 1.18 -15.32 -4.24
C GLY A 67 1.92 -16.06 -3.11
N TYR A 68 2.13 -15.39 -1.98
CA TYR A 68 2.73 -15.97 -0.78
C TYR A 68 1.84 -17.00 -0.07
N LEU A 69 0.53 -16.78 -0.08
CA LEU A 69 -0.44 -17.68 0.55
C LEU A 69 -0.60 -19.00 -0.22
N MET A 70 -0.61 -18.92 -1.55
CA MET A 70 -0.89 -20.04 -2.45
C MET A 70 0.34 -20.87 -2.81
N SER A 71 1.55 -20.32 -2.67
CA SER A 71 2.79 -21.01 -3.05
C SER A 71 3.82 -20.97 -1.92
N PRO A 72 4.01 -22.09 -1.19
CA PRO A 72 5.03 -22.20 -0.15
C PRO A 72 6.45 -21.93 -0.67
N SER A 73 6.73 -22.33 -1.91
CA SER A 73 8.01 -22.08 -2.59
C SER A 73 8.22 -20.59 -2.90
N ALA A 74 7.14 -19.85 -3.19
CA ALA A 74 7.21 -18.40 -3.39
C ALA A 74 7.46 -17.66 -2.07
N ALA A 75 6.90 -18.15 -0.97
CA ALA A 75 7.08 -17.59 0.38
C ALA A 75 8.51 -17.70 0.92
N SER A 76 9.33 -18.62 0.43
CA SER A 76 10.75 -18.73 0.82
C SER A 76 11.71 -18.00 -0.14
N ILE A 77 11.38 -17.91 -1.43
CA ILE A 77 12.28 -17.38 -2.46
C ILE A 77 12.06 -15.87 -2.69
N ILE A 78 10.83 -15.43 -2.91
CA ILE A 78 10.55 -14.04 -3.32
C ILE A 78 10.87 -13.00 -2.23
N PRO A 79 10.66 -13.21 -0.92
CA PRO A 79 11.04 -12.20 0.07
C PRO A 79 12.56 -12.03 0.19
N LYS A 80 13.35 -12.99 -0.31
CA LYS A 80 14.81 -12.89 -0.43
C LYS A 80 15.27 -12.24 -1.75
N THR A 81 14.37 -11.94 -2.67
CA THR A 81 14.76 -11.35 -3.96
C THR A 81 14.77 -9.82 -3.90
N ILE A 82 15.63 -9.23 -4.74
CA ILE A 82 15.67 -7.78 -4.97
C ILE A 82 14.32 -7.22 -5.46
N TYR A 83 13.43 -8.06 -5.98
CA TYR A 83 12.09 -7.68 -6.39
C TYR A 83 11.25 -7.16 -5.22
N GLU A 84 11.26 -7.83 -4.06
CA GLU A 84 10.48 -7.39 -2.90
C GLU A 84 11.00 -6.03 -2.39
N PHE A 85 12.32 -5.85 -2.36
CA PHE A 85 12.97 -4.59 -2.03
C PHE A 85 12.58 -3.45 -3.00
N LEU A 86 12.73 -3.66 -4.30
CA LEU A 86 12.41 -2.66 -5.33
C LEU A 86 10.94 -2.29 -5.30
N TYR A 87 10.04 -3.28 -5.18
CA TYR A 87 8.60 -3.05 -5.10
C TYR A 87 8.25 -2.16 -3.91
N HIS A 88 8.74 -2.48 -2.70
CA HIS A 88 8.44 -1.69 -1.51
C HIS A 88 9.10 -0.31 -1.53
N SER A 89 10.30 -0.18 -2.10
CA SER A 89 10.98 1.10 -2.27
C SER A 89 10.21 2.02 -3.22
N VAL A 90 9.84 1.54 -4.41
CA VAL A 90 9.07 2.30 -5.40
C VAL A 90 7.67 2.65 -4.86
N ALA A 91 7.01 1.70 -4.19
CA ALA A 91 5.73 1.95 -3.53
C ALA A 91 5.84 3.06 -2.48
N SER A 92 6.91 3.05 -1.67
CA SER A 92 7.09 4.05 -0.62
C SER A 92 7.25 5.47 -1.18
N ILE A 93 8.05 5.64 -2.24
CA ILE A 93 8.31 6.95 -2.85
C ILE A 93 7.04 7.51 -3.48
N LEU A 94 6.32 6.69 -4.25
CA LEU A 94 5.12 7.13 -4.95
C LEU A 94 3.94 7.37 -4.00
N LEU A 95 3.75 6.53 -2.96
CA LEU A 95 2.75 6.77 -1.93
C LEU A 95 3.06 8.00 -1.08
N LEU A 96 4.35 8.27 -0.80
CA LEU A 96 4.76 9.50 -0.12
C LEU A 96 4.46 10.73 -0.96
N ALA A 97 4.84 10.72 -2.24
CA ALA A 97 4.55 11.81 -3.17
C ALA A 97 3.04 12.05 -3.29
N ALA A 98 2.25 10.98 -3.40
CA ALA A 98 0.79 11.06 -3.46
C ALA A 98 0.18 11.66 -2.19
N SER A 99 0.60 11.20 -1.01
CA SER A 99 0.12 11.70 0.28
C SER A 99 0.43 13.19 0.47
N ILE A 100 1.64 13.62 0.15
CA ILE A 100 2.05 15.03 0.22
C ILE A 100 1.24 15.87 -0.78
N ALA A 101 1.10 15.42 -2.04
CA ALA A 101 0.35 16.13 -3.06
C ALA A 101 -1.12 16.35 -2.65
N LEU A 102 -1.75 15.31 -2.10
CA LEU A 102 -3.11 15.38 -1.58
C LEU A 102 -3.19 16.33 -0.36
N MET A 103 -2.23 16.29 0.56
CA MET A 103 -2.21 17.17 1.75
C MET A 103 -2.02 18.65 1.40
N VAL A 104 -1.17 18.94 0.41
CA VAL A 104 -0.98 20.30 -0.14
C VAL A 104 -2.26 20.80 -0.79
N GLN A 105 -2.95 19.93 -1.53
CA GLN A 105 -4.24 20.25 -2.14
C GLN A 105 -5.30 20.58 -1.09
N ILE A 106 -5.41 19.79 -0.03
CA ILE A 106 -6.34 20.03 1.09
C ILE A 106 -6.13 21.42 1.71
N HIS A 107 -4.89 21.88 1.83
CA HIS A 107 -4.55 23.16 2.49
C HIS A 107 -4.50 24.36 1.55
N LYS A 108 -4.75 24.17 0.26
CA LYS A 108 -4.69 25.26 -0.72
C LYS A 108 -5.91 26.17 -0.57
N GLN A 109 -5.67 27.46 -0.31
CA GLN A 109 -6.72 28.47 -0.19
C GLN A 109 -7.57 28.53 -1.47
N GLY A 110 -8.91 28.51 -1.31
CA GLY A 110 -9.88 28.58 -2.40
C GLY A 110 -10.47 27.24 -2.85
N ILE A 111 -10.03 26.11 -2.26
CA ILE A 111 -10.64 24.80 -2.49
C ILE A 111 -11.72 24.55 -1.43
N ILE A 112 -12.97 24.34 -1.86
CA ILE A 112 -14.07 23.93 -0.99
C ILE A 112 -14.13 22.41 -1.06
N LEU A 113 -13.55 21.75 -0.06
CA LEU A 113 -13.52 20.29 0.04
C LEU A 113 -14.63 19.83 0.97
N LEU A 114 -15.59 19.06 0.43
CA LEU A 114 -16.81 18.69 1.14
C LEU A 114 -16.51 17.82 2.37
N ASN A 115 -15.57 16.87 2.25
CA ASN A 115 -15.09 16.03 3.34
C ASN A 115 -13.59 16.21 3.62
N TYR A 116 -13.20 17.43 3.98
CA TYR A 116 -11.84 17.76 4.43
C TYR A 116 -11.26 16.71 5.42
N ASN A 117 -12.03 16.35 6.46
CA ASN A 117 -11.59 15.42 7.50
C ASN A 117 -11.34 14.01 6.96
N ALA A 118 -12.18 13.53 6.04
CA ALA A 118 -12.03 12.20 5.48
C ALA A 118 -10.81 12.13 4.56
N LEU A 119 -10.63 13.14 3.70
CA LEU A 119 -9.49 13.20 2.78
C LEU A 119 -8.17 13.37 3.54
N LEU A 120 -8.17 14.16 4.62
CA LEU A 120 -7.03 14.29 5.53
C LEU A 120 -6.70 12.94 6.19
N ALA A 121 -7.72 12.24 6.70
CA ALA A 121 -7.54 10.91 7.29
C ALA A 121 -6.97 9.90 6.27
N ALA A 122 -7.46 9.91 5.03
CA ALA A 122 -6.94 9.07 3.95
C ALA A 122 -5.46 9.36 3.66
N SER A 123 -5.06 10.64 3.61
CA SER A 123 -3.67 11.02 3.41
C SER A 123 -2.77 10.57 4.57
N ILE A 124 -3.21 10.74 5.83
CA ILE A 124 -2.46 10.27 7.02
C ILE A 124 -2.34 8.74 7.03
N CYS A 125 -3.43 8.01 6.73
CA CYS A 125 -3.41 6.56 6.62
C CYS A 125 -2.46 6.07 5.52
N SER A 126 -2.42 6.76 4.37
CA SER A 126 -1.46 6.45 3.31
C SER A 126 -0.02 6.70 3.76
N LEU A 127 0.23 7.75 4.54
CA LEU A 127 1.56 8.08 5.08
C LEU A 127 2.02 7.03 6.09
N LEU A 128 1.13 6.57 6.98
CA LEU A 128 1.39 5.42 7.85
C LEU A 128 1.70 4.17 7.04
N ASN A 129 0.98 3.94 5.94
CA ASN A 129 1.25 2.80 5.08
C ASN A 129 2.63 2.90 4.40
N THR A 130 3.03 4.10 3.97
CA THR A 130 4.38 4.37 3.46
C THR A 130 5.47 3.96 4.46
N ILE A 131 5.30 4.27 5.75
CA ILE A 131 6.25 3.86 6.79
C ILE A 131 6.36 2.33 6.85
N LEU A 132 5.24 1.61 6.77
CA LEU A 132 5.25 0.14 6.71
C LEU A 132 5.95 -0.37 5.45
N TYR A 133 5.77 0.27 4.29
CA TYR A 133 6.50 -0.08 3.06
C TYR A 133 8.01 0.12 3.24
N ILE A 134 8.44 1.20 3.87
CA ILE A 134 9.86 1.45 4.16
C ILE A 134 10.41 0.40 5.12
N CYS A 135 9.70 0.08 6.20
CA CYS A 135 10.10 -0.98 7.13
C CYS A 135 10.27 -2.32 6.42
N ASN A 136 9.32 -2.71 5.56
CA ASN A 136 9.44 -3.93 4.77
C ASN A 136 10.61 -3.88 3.77
N ALA A 137 10.87 -2.73 3.15
CA ALA A 137 12.04 -2.57 2.27
C ALA A 137 13.34 -2.78 3.05
N VAL A 138 13.48 -2.18 4.24
CA VAL A 138 14.68 -2.33 5.08
C VAL A 138 14.88 -3.78 5.53
N ILE A 139 13.81 -4.45 5.97
CA ILE A 139 13.86 -5.87 6.36
C ILE A 139 14.25 -6.75 5.17
N GLY A 140 13.68 -6.48 3.98
CA GLY A 140 14.01 -7.21 2.75
C GLY A 140 15.48 -7.01 2.35
N PHE A 141 16.02 -5.80 2.50
CA PHE A 141 17.43 -5.53 2.24
C PHE A 141 18.37 -6.26 3.21
N GLY A 142 18.02 -6.28 4.50
CA GLY A 142 18.79 -7.02 5.50
C GLY A 142 18.80 -8.54 5.23
N THR A 143 17.68 -9.08 4.75
CA THR A 143 17.57 -10.52 4.43
C THR A 143 18.33 -10.90 3.16
N TYR A 144 18.46 -9.98 2.19
CA TYR A 144 19.25 -10.19 0.96
C TYR A 144 20.77 -10.21 1.22
N GLY A 145 21.23 -9.50 2.25
CA GLY A 145 22.66 -9.37 2.56
C GLY A 145 23.26 -10.46 3.46
N ASP A 146 22.45 -11.39 3.96
CA ASP A 146 22.85 -12.45 4.91
C ASP A 146 23.14 -13.80 4.21
N ASP A 147 23.31 -13.79 2.89
CA ASP A 147 23.71 -14.96 2.08
C ASP A 147 25.23 -14.97 1.80
#